data_AF-A0A954BCB8-F1
#
_entry.id   AF-A0A954BCB8-F1
#
_cell.length_a   1.000
_cell.length_b   1.000
_cell.length_c   1.000
_cell.angle_alpha   90.00
_cell.angle_beta   90.00
_cell.angle_gamma   90.00
#
_symmetry.space_group_name_H-M   'P 1'
#
loop_
_entity.id
_entity.type
_entity.pdbx_description
1 polymer ?
#
loop_
_entity_poly.entity_id
_entity_poly.type
_entity_poly.pdbx_seq_one_letter_code
_entity_poly.pdbx_strand_id
1 'polypeptide(L)'
;MSDAALEDDLDTPLPERRANRPITLTGRMEYAAARGLFAFFHLIGIDAASALAGGFTRFVGPLLGSVSKRADDNLRAVYPEWTSAERRRIIAKVWENLGRTTAEFAFLDKFDTREANGRVEIVGAEKIKSLADSGRPAIFVSGHFANWELMAITLHQAGVKTAVVYRAANNPL
;
A
#
# COMPACT_ATOMS: atom_id res chain seq x y z
N MET A 1 -25.16 25.00 18.21
CA MET A 1 -24.33 24.09 19.02
C MET A 1 -22.90 24.40 18.65
N SER A 2 -22.11 24.85 19.62
CA SER A 2 -20.82 25.52 19.42
C SER A 2 -19.74 24.57 18.92
N ASP A 3 -18.97 25.02 17.92
CA ASP A 3 -17.73 24.42 17.39
C ASP A 3 -16.65 24.13 18.46
N ALA A 4 -16.80 24.66 19.67
CA ALA A 4 -15.83 24.56 20.76
C ALA A 4 -15.63 23.14 21.33
N ALA A 5 -16.46 22.16 20.98
CA ALA A 5 -16.35 20.79 21.52
C ALA A 5 -15.43 19.86 20.69
N LEU A 6 -14.92 20.31 19.53
CA LEU A 6 -14.04 19.50 18.67
C LEU A 6 -12.57 19.93 18.71
N GLU A 7 -12.25 21.09 19.29
CA GLU A 7 -10.86 21.57 19.41
C GLU A 7 -10.14 20.96 20.62
N ASP A 8 -10.87 20.46 21.62
CA ASP A 8 -10.34 20.02 22.92
C ASP A 8 -9.81 18.56 22.94
N ASP A 9 -9.92 17.83 21.82
CA ASP A 9 -9.52 16.42 21.71
C ASP A 9 -8.24 16.20 20.87
N LEU A 10 -7.58 17.29 20.44
CA LEU A 10 -6.31 17.21 19.71
C LEU A 10 -5.08 17.05 20.64
N ASP A 11 -5.25 17.32 21.93
CA ASP A 11 -4.21 17.21 22.97
C ASP A 11 -4.30 15.89 23.75
N THR A 12 -5.20 14.98 23.35
CA THR A 12 -5.25 13.62 23.91
C THR A 12 -3.92 12.93 23.62
N PRO A 13 -3.09 12.64 24.64
CA PRO A 13 -1.81 11.99 24.41
C PRO A 13 -2.07 10.64 23.74
N LEU A 14 -1.47 10.46 22.56
CA LEU A 14 -1.56 9.19 21.86
C LEU A 14 -1.12 8.08 22.83
N PRO A 15 -1.81 6.93 22.85
CA PRO A 15 -1.42 5.82 23.70
C PRO A 15 0.05 5.49 23.46
N GLU A 16 0.79 5.18 24.52
CA GLU A 16 2.20 4.76 24.40
C GLU A 16 2.34 3.74 23.27
N ARG A 17 3.34 3.96 22.39
CA ARG A 17 3.61 3.07 21.26
C ARG A 17 3.71 1.63 21.79
N ARG A 18 2.70 0.81 21.49
CA ARG A 18 2.68 -0.63 21.80
C ARG A 18 3.64 -1.43 20.91
N ALA A 19 4.86 -0.96 20.70
CA ALA A 19 5.93 -1.79 20.15
C ALA A 19 6.57 -2.60 21.28
N ASN A 20 5.75 -3.36 22.03
CA ASN A 20 6.14 -4.06 23.25
C ASN A 20 6.90 -5.36 22.96
N ARG A 21 7.46 -5.52 21.75
CA ARG A 21 8.21 -6.73 21.38
C ARG A 21 9.69 -6.43 21.49
N PRO A 22 10.47 -7.27 22.19
CA PRO A 22 11.91 -7.10 22.27
C PRO A 22 12.51 -7.20 20.87
N ILE A 23 13.56 -6.41 20.61
CA ILE A 23 14.36 -6.56 19.39
C ILE A 23 15.09 -7.90 19.48
N THR A 24 14.71 -8.84 18.62
CA THR A 24 15.36 -10.15 18.53
C THR A 24 16.46 -10.15 17.46
N LEU A 25 17.35 -11.14 17.50
CA LEU A 25 18.32 -11.35 16.42
C LEU A 25 17.62 -11.57 15.08
N THR A 26 16.54 -12.36 15.05
CA THR A 26 15.70 -12.54 13.87
C THR A 26 15.17 -11.21 13.34
N GLY A 27 14.66 -10.33 14.22
CA GLY A 27 14.18 -9.02 13.82
C GLY A 27 15.27 -8.14 13.20
N ARG A 28 16.51 -8.21 13.71
CA ARG A 28 17.66 -7.52 13.11
C ARG A 28 18.02 -8.09 11.73
N MET A 29 17.95 -9.42 11.56
CA MET A 29 18.22 -10.07 10.28
C MET A 29 17.14 -9.73 9.24
N GLU A 30 15.86 -9.77 9.62
CA GLU A 30 14.74 -9.33 8.78
C GLU A 30 14.90 -7.87 8.35
N TYR A 31 15.22 -6.98 9.29
CA TYR A 31 15.46 -5.57 9.02
C TYR A 31 16.63 -5.37 8.05
N ALA A 32 17.76 -6.04 8.30
CA ALA A 32 18.92 -5.97 7.42
C ALA A 32 18.59 -6.50 6.01
N ALA A 33 17.82 -7.58 5.90
CA ALA A 33 17.37 -8.12 4.62
C ALA A 33 16.45 -7.14 3.88
N ALA A 34 15.48 -6.53 4.56
CA ALA A 34 14.59 -5.53 3.97
C ALA A 34 15.37 -4.29 3.49
N ARG A 35 16.30 -3.78 4.31
CA ARG A 35 17.17 -2.66 3.94
C ARG A 35 18.07 -2.99 2.75
N GLY A 36 18.66 -4.18 2.73
CA GLY A 36 19.46 -4.67 1.61
C GLY A 36 18.65 -4.78 0.32
N LEU A 37 17.43 -5.31 0.40
CA LEU A 37 16.51 -5.41 -0.73
C LEU A 37 16.11 -4.03 -1.25
N PHE A 38 15.77 -3.09 -0.37
CA PHE A 38 15.43 -1.73 -0.77
C PHE A 38 16.63 -1.00 -1.38
N ALA A 39 17.83 -1.15 -0.82
CA ALA A 39 19.04 -0.60 -1.41
C ALA A 39 19.32 -1.18 -2.81
N PHE A 40 19.12 -2.48 -2.99
CA PHE A 40 19.23 -3.13 -4.29
C PHE A 40 18.21 -2.58 -5.30
N PHE A 41 16.93 -2.41 -4.89
CA PHE A 41 15.93 -1.80 -5.75
C PHE A 41 16.32 -0.38 -6.16
N HIS A 42 16.76 0.46 -5.22
CA HIS A 42 17.23 1.81 -5.53
C HIS A 42 18.36 1.83 -6.56
N LEU A 43 19.28 0.85 -6.50
CA LEU A 43 20.40 0.74 -7.43
C LEU A 43 19.93 0.50 -8.88
N ILE A 44 18.91 -0.32 -9.07
CA ILE A 44 18.41 -0.69 -10.42
C ILE A 44 17.29 0.24 -10.92
N GLY A 45 16.72 1.07 -10.05
CA GLY A 45 15.66 2.03 -10.37
C GLY A 45 14.25 1.42 -10.37
N ILE A 46 13.24 2.28 -10.25
CA ILE A 46 11.84 1.90 -10.03
C ILE A 46 11.26 0.96 -11.10
N ASP A 47 11.51 1.24 -12.40
CA ASP A 47 10.94 0.45 -13.49
C ASP A 47 11.51 -0.96 -13.54
N ALA A 48 12.83 -1.09 -13.41
CA ALA A 48 13.52 -2.38 -13.38
C ALA A 48 13.18 -3.15 -12.10
N ALA A 49 13.11 -2.48 -10.95
CA ALA A 49 12.72 -3.10 -9.68
C ALA A 49 11.29 -3.63 -9.72
N SER A 50 10.33 -2.84 -10.22
CA SER A 50 8.93 -3.24 -10.38
C SER A 50 8.82 -4.43 -11.34
N ALA A 51 9.47 -4.37 -12.51
CA ALA A 51 9.46 -5.46 -13.47
C ALA A 51 10.10 -6.75 -12.93
N LEU A 52 11.25 -6.64 -12.26
CA LEU A 52 11.98 -7.79 -11.70
C LEU A 52 11.19 -8.46 -10.58
N ALA A 53 10.71 -7.68 -9.61
CA ALA A 53 9.94 -8.22 -8.50
C ALA A 53 8.61 -8.83 -9.00
N GLY A 54 7.92 -8.16 -9.92
CA GLY A 54 6.70 -8.66 -10.53
C GLY A 54 6.92 -9.96 -11.31
N GLY A 55 7.95 -10.04 -12.15
CA GLY A 55 8.28 -11.25 -12.90
C GLY A 55 8.63 -12.42 -11.96
N PHE A 56 9.42 -12.15 -10.93
CA PHE A 56 9.80 -13.14 -9.91
C PHE A 56 8.58 -13.68 -9.16
N THR A 57 7.72 -12.81 -8.61
CA THR A 57 6.54 -13.24 -7.86
C THR A 57 5.51 -13.91 -8.75
N ARG A 58 5.35 -13.47 -10.00
CA ARG A 58 4.48 -14.14 -10.99
C ARG A 58 4.85 -15.61 -11.17
N PHE A 59 6.14 -15.94 -11.15
CA PHE A 59 6.62 -17.30 -11.31
C PHE A 59 6.53 -18.11 -10.00
N VAL A 60 7.03 -17.54 -8.89
CA VAL A 60 7.11 -18.25 -7.60
C VAL A 60 5.77 -18.30 -6.86
N GLY A 61 5.00 -17.23 -6.94
CA GLY A 61 3.75 -17.04 -6.20
C GLY A 61 2.71 -18.14 -6.41
N PRO A 62 2.40 -18.55 -7.65
CA PRO A 62 1.47 -19.67 -7.91
C PRO A 62 1.90 -20.99 -7.26
N LEU A 63 3.18 -21.18 -6.96
CA LEU A 63 3.71 -22.37 -6.28
C LEU A 63 3.46 -22.33 -4.76
N LEU A 64 3.13 -21.16 -4.20
CA LEU A 64 2.75 -20.99 -2.78
C LEU A 64 1.33 -21.49 -2.54
N GLY A 65 1.21 -22.81 -2.41
CA GLY A 65 -0.06 -23.54 -2.48
C GLY A 65 -1.19 -23.00 -1.59
N SER A 66 -0.93 -22.73 -0.30
CA SER A 66 -1.98 -22.28 0.62
C SER A 66 -2.50 -20.88 0.30
N VAL A 67 -1.62 -19.95 -0.11
CA VAL A 67 -2.00 -18.58 -0.45
C VAL A 67 -2.68 -18.53 -1.82
N SER A 68 -2.12 -19.21 -2.81
CA SER A 68 -2.71 -19.29 -4.15
C SER A 68 -4.04 -20.04 -4.16
N LYS A 69 -4.23 -21.02 -3.27
CA LYS A 69 -5.53 -21.68 -3.08
C LYS A 69 -6.58 -20.70 -2.56
N ARG A 70 -6.26 -19.84 -1.58
CA ARG A 70 -7.20 -18.80 -1.10
C ARG A 70 -7.59 -17.85 -2.22
N ALA A 71 -6.64 -17.47 -3.08
CA ALA A 71 -6.94 -16.65 -4.25
C ALA A 71 -7.87 -17.38 -5.24
N ASP A 72 -7.66 -18.67 -5.49
CA ASP A 72 -8.57 -19.49 -6.33
C ASP A 72 -9.98 -19.60 -5.72
N ASP A 73 -10.07 -19.87 -4.41
CA ASP A 73 -11.34 -19.99 -3.69
C ASP A 73 -12.13 -18.66 -3.75
N ASN A 74 -11.45 -17.52 -3.57
CA ASN A 74 -12.07 -16.19 -3.74
C ASN A 74 -12.54 -15.94 -5.18
N LEU A 75 -11.72 -16.28 -6.18
CA LEU A 75 -12.09 -16.10 -7.58
C LEU A 75 -13.26 -17.01 -7.99
N ARG A 76 -13.38 -18.22 -7.43
CA ARG A 76 -14.57 -19.07 -7.65
C ARG A 76 -15.84 -18.47 -7.07
N ALA A 77 -15.75 -17.77 -5.94
CA ALA A 77 -16.89 -17.13 -5.33
C ALA A 77 -17.37 -15.91 -6.14
N VAL A 78 -16.43 -15.14 -6.72
CA VAL A 78 -16.74 -13.93 -7.50
C VAL A 78 -17.07 -14.23 -8.96
N TYR A 79 -16.37 -15.19 -9.56
CA TYR A 79 -16.48 -15.60 -10.97
C TYR A 79 -16.71 -17.11 -11.07
N PRO A 80 -17.90 -17.61 -10.66
CA PRO A 80 -18.21 -19.04 -10.65
C PRO A 80 -18.15 -19.68 -12.06
N GLU A 81 -18.35 -18.89 -13.10
CA GLU A 81 -18.33 -19.31 -14.50
C GLU A 81 -16.92 -19.48 -15.07
N TRP A 82 -15.88 -18.93 -14.42
CA TRP A 82 -14.52 -19.03 -14.93
C TRP A 82 -13.99 -20.46 -14.83
N THR A 83 -13.23 -20.84 -15.84
CA THR A 83 -12.45 -22.07 -15.87
C THR A 83 -11.27 -22.00 -14.91
N SER A 84 -10.71 -23.16 -14.57
CA SER A 84 -9.49 -23.21 -13.76
C SER A 84 -8.29 -22.55 -14.44
N ALA A 85 -8.25 -22.54 -15.78
CA ALA A 85 -7.18 -21.90 -16.54
C ALA A 85 -7.25 -20.36 -16.46
N GLU A 86 -8.45 -19.80 -16.56
CA GLU A 86 -8.68 -18.36 -16.40
C GLU A 86 -8.30 -17.89 -15.00
N ARG A 87 -8.75 -18.60 -13.96
CA ARG A 87 -8.38 -18.27 -12.58
C ARG A 87 -6.87 -18.37 -12.36
N ARG A 88 -6.20 -19.43 -12.82
CA ARG A 88 -4.73 -19.54 -12.72
C ARG A 88 -4.01 -18.38 -13.41
N ARG A 89 -4.48 -17.96 -14.58
CA ARG A 89 -3.93 -16.80 -15.30
C ARG A 89 -4.07 -15.51 -14.49
N ILE A 90 -5.22 -15.30 -13.85
CA ILE A 90 -5.44 -14.12 -13.00
C ILE A 90 -4.62 -14.20 -11.71
N ILE A 91 -4.53 -15.37 -11.06
CA ILE A 91 -3.69 -15.56 -9.86
C ILE A 91 -2.22 -15.21 -10.16
N ALA A 92 -1.69 -15.63 -11.32
CA ALA A 92 -0.33 -15.25 -11.72
C ALA A 92 -0.16 -13.73 -11.85
N LYS A 93 -1.17 -13.02 -12.38
CA LYS A 93 -1.17 -11.55 -12.46
C LYS A 93 -1.33 -10.87 -11.10
N VAL A 94 -2.11 -11.45 -10.19
CA VAL A 94 -2.22 -10.97 -8.79
C VAL A 94 -0.85 -11.02 -8.11
N TRP A 95 -0.11 -12.12 -8.29
CA TRP A 95 1.25 -12.23 -7.79
C TRP A 95 2.21 -11.24 -8.45
N GLU A 96 2.13 -11.06 -9.77
CA GLU A 96 2.92 -10.04 -10.47
C GLU A 96 2.67 -8.65 -9.87
N ASN A 97 1.40 -8.28 -9.68
CA ASN A 97 1.01 -7.00 -9.09
C ASN A 97 1.53 -6.84 -7.66
N LEU A 98 1.48 -7.90 -6.84
CA LEU A 98 2.00 -7.87 -5.47
C LEU A 98 3.53 -7.65 -5.43
N GLY A 99 4.26 -8.28 -6.34
CA GLY A 99 5.72 -8.10 -6.47
C GLY A 99 6.07 -6.68 -6.89
N ARG A 100 5.39 -6.16 -7.92
CA ARG A 100 5.51 -4.76 -8.37
C ARG A 100 5.26 -3.78 -7.24
N THR A 101 4.13 -3.94 -6.55
CA THR A 101 3.76 -3.10 -5.40
C THR A 101 4.85 -3.15 -4.32
N THR A 102 5.36 -4.33 -3.98
CA THR A 102 6.42 -4.49 -2.95
C THR A 102 7.71 -3.77 -3.34
N ALA A 103 8.12 -3.79 -4.61
CA ALA A 103 9.28 -3.04 -5.08
C ALA A 103 9.03 -1.53 -5.08
N GLU A 104 7.83 -1.10 -5.49
CA GLU A 104 7.43 0.31 -5.54
C GLU A 104 7.36 0.96 -4.15
N PHE A 105 7.15 0.19 -3.09
CA PHE A 105 7.25 0.68 -1.70
C PHE A 105 8.62 1.27 -1.36
N ALA A 106 9.70 0.83 -2.03
CA ALA A 106 11.02 1.42 -1.85
C ALA A 106 11.11 2.86 -2.40
N PHE A 107 10.16 3.27 -3.25
CA PHE A 107 10.19 4.53 -4.00
C PHE A 107 8.96 5.41 -3.73
N LEU A 108 8.32 5.29 -2.56
CA LEU A 108 7.12 6.08 -2.25
C LEU A 108 7.36 7.60 -2.36
N ASP A 109 8.59 8.05 -2.09
CA ASP A 109 9.03 9.43 -2.24
C ASP A 109 9.09 9.92 -3.70
N LYS A 110 9.05 9.02 -4.68
CA LYS A 110 9.10 9.33 -6.12
C LYS A 110 7.71 9.49 -6.76
N PHE A 111 6.64 9.20 -6.04
CA PHE A 111 5.29 9.42 -6.54
C PHE A 111 4.83 10.83 -6.17
N ASP A 112 5.03 11.78 -7.09
CA ASP A 112 4.46 13.12 -7.01
C ASP A 112 3.24 13.22 -7.94
N THR A 113 2.07 13.43 -7.34
CA THR A 113 0.80 13.52 -8.05
C THR A 113 0.49 14.93 -8.54
N ARG A 114 1.37 15.90 -8.28
CA ARG A 114 1.26 17.29 -8.76
C ARG A 114 2.03 17.50 -10.06
N GLU A 115 2.92 16.57 -10.40
CA GLU A 115 3.69 16.60 -11.66
C GLU A 115 2.80 16.20 -12.84
N ALA A 116 2.59 17.12 -13.79
CA ALA A 116 1.72 16.90 -14.95
C ALA A 116 2.15 15.73 -15.86
N ASN A 117 3.46 15.43 -15.91
CA ASN A 117 4.02 14.30 -16.66
C ASN A 117 4.65 13.26 -15.72
N GLY A 118 4.14 13.19 -14.48
CA GLY A 118 4.57 12.24 -13.47
C GLY A 118 4.07 10.83 -13.73
N ARG A 119 4.25 9.96 -12.73
CA ARG A 119 3.84 8.54 -12.79
C ARG A 119 2.38 8.31 -12.39
N VAL A 120 1.68 9.35 -11.94
CA VAL A 120 0.35 9.24 -11.36
C VAL A 120 -0.61 10.18 -12.07
N GLU A 121 -1.71 9.63 -12.58
CA GLU A 121 -2.86 10.38 -13.06
C GLU A 121 -3.99 10.27 -12.04
N ILE A 122 -4.59 11.41 -11.66
CA ILE A 122 -5.75 11.44 -10.76
C ILE A 122 -7.01 11.75 -11.56
N VAL A 123 -7.84 10.73 -11.76
CA VAL A 123 -9.19 10.92 -12.30
C VAL A 123 -10.11 11.41 -11.18
N GLY A 124 -10.70 12.59 -11.34
CA GLY A 124 -11.59 13.19 -10.34
C GLY A 124 -10.90 14.09 -9.31
N ALA A 125 -9.73 14.65 -9.64
CA ALA A 125 -8.94 15.52 -8.76
C ALA A 125 -9.73 16.74 -8.23
N GLU A 126 -10.73 17.22 -8.97
CA GLU A 126 -11.62 18.31 -8.57
C GLU A 126 -12.37 18.02 -7.28
N LYS A 127 -12.66 16.75 -6.98
CA LYS A 127 -13.34 16.34 -5.74
C LYS A 127 -12.45 16.52 -4.53
N ILE A 128 -11.16 16.20 -4.67
CA ILE A 128 -10.17 16.38 -3.61
C ILE A 128 -9.96 17.88 -3.35
N LYS A 129 -9.86 18.68 -4.40
CA LYS A 129 -9.77 20.14 -4.28
C LYS A 129 -11.00 20.73 -3.61
N SER A 130 -12.20 20.36 -4.06
CA SER A 130 -13.45 20.83 -3.45
C SER A 130 -13.56 20.44 -1.98
N LEU A 131 -13.07 19.26 -1.60
CA LEU A 131 -13.02 18.85 -0.20
C LEU A 131 -12.08 19.75 0.61
N ALA A 132 -10.86 19.95 0.11
CA ALA A 132 -9.85 20.79 0.75
C ALA A 132 -10.35 22.24 0.95
N ASP A 133 -11.00 22.80 -0.07
CA ASP A 133 -11.56 24.16 -0.03
C ASP A 133 -12.77 24.27 0.90
N SER A 134 -13.57 23.20 1.03
CA SER A 134 -14.80 23.21 1.84
C SER A 134 -14.58 23.04 3.34
N GLY A 135 -13.42 22.51 3.76
CA GLY A 135 -13.14 22.17 5.16
C GLY A 135 -14.03 21.07 5.76
N ARG A 136 -14.87 20.40 4.96
CA ARG A 136 -15.79 19.38 5.45
C ARG A 136 -15.06 18.06 5.73
N PRO A 137 -15.45 17.30 6.78
CA PRO A 137 -14.90 15.96 6.99
C PRO A 137 -15.36 15.00 5.89
N ALA A 138 -14.49 14.08 5.50
CA ALA A 138 -14.79 12.99 4.57
C ALA A 138 -14.09 11.70 4.99
N ILE A 139 -14.69 10.57 4.60
CA ILE A 139 -14.10 9.25 4.74
C ILE A 139 -13.73 8.76 3.34
N PHE A 140 -12.45 8.46 3.14
CA PHE A 140 -11.96 7.81 1.93
C PHE A 140 -11.95 6.30 2.15
N VAL A 141 -12.60 5.58 1.24
CA VAL A 141 -12.72 4.11 1.31
C VAL A 141 -12.11 3.52 0.05
N SER A 142 -11.24 2.53 0.22
CA SER A 142 -10.62 1.78 -0.87
C SER A 142 -10.47 0.30 -0.50
N GLY A 143 -10.21 -0.54 -1.50
CA GLY A 143 -9.77 -1.92 -1.31
C GLY A 143 -8.25 -2.03 -1.31
N HIS A 144 -7.73 -3.22 -0.97
CA HIS A 144 -6.30 -3.52 -1.10
C HIS A 144 -5.95 -3.79 -2.56
N PHE A 145 -5.88 -2.72 -3.35
CA PHE A 145 -5.60 -2.77 -4.79
C PHE A 145 -4.28 -2.08 -5.09
N ALA A 146 -3.42 -2.74 -5.88
CA ALA A 146 -2.14 -2.21 -6.35
C ALA A 146 -1.35 -1.49 -5.23
N ASN A 147 -0.73 -0.36 -5.53
CA ASN A 147 -0.08 0.47 -4.53
C ASN A 147 -1.12 1.33 -3.78
N TRP A 148 -1.62 0.79 -2.66
CA TRP A 148 -2.63 1.46 -1.82
C TRP A 148 -2.09 2.69 -1.07
N GLU A 149 -0.76 2.87 -0.97
CA GLU A 149 -0.16 4.06 -0.33
C GLU A 149 -0.39 5.34 -1.14
N LEU A 150 -0.62 5.22 -2.46
CA LEU A 150 -0.85 6.35 -3.35
C LEU A 150 -2.05 7.21 -2.91
N MET A 151 -3.07 6.62 -2.28
CA MET A 151 -4.20 7.38 -1.76
C MET A 151 -3.76 8.36 -0.67
N ALA A 152 -2.98 7.91 0.31
CA ALA A 152 -2.50 8.77 1.39
C ALA A 152 -1.53 9.83 0.86
N ILE A 153 -0.62 9.44 -0.04
CA ILE A 153 0.33 10.36 -0.71
C ILE A 153 -0.42 11.46 -1.46
N THR A 154 -1.43 11.08 -2.26
CA THR A 154 -2.25 12.02 -3.05
C THR A 154 -2.96 13.04 -2.15
N LEU A 155 -3.61 12.58 -1.08
CA LEU A 155 -4.34 13.46 -0.16
C LEU A 155 -3.40 14.41 0.58
N HIS A 156 -2.25 13.90 1.03
CA HIS A 156 -1.21 14.70 1.67
C HIS A 156 -0.68 15.79 0.72
N GLN A 157 -0.32 15.42 -0.52
CA GLN A 157 0.18 16.37 -1.52
C GLN A 157 -0.88 17.39 -1.98
N ALA A 158 -2.16 17.05 -1.89
CA ALA A 158 -3.27 17.95 -2.13
C ALA A 158 -3.59 18.88 -0.94
N GLY A 159 -2.85 18.79 0.17
CA GLY A 159 -3.04 19.64 1.35
C GLY A 159 -4.22 19.24 2.24
N VAL A 160 -4.79 18.06 2.05
CA VAL A 160 -5.88 17.55 2.89
C VAL A 160 -5.30 17.08 4.22
N LYS A 161 -5.82 17.59 5.34
CA LYS A 161 -5.51 17.05 6.68
C LYS A 161 -6.15 15.66 6.81
N THR A 162 -5.32 14.61 6.84
CA THR A 162 -5.77 13.21 6.89
C THR A 162 -5.32 12.52 8.17
N ALA A 163 -6.17 11.65 8.71
CA ALA A 163 -5.82 10.66 9.71
C ALA A 163 -5.92 9.25 9.09
N VAL A 164 -5.01 8.36 9.48
CA VAL A 164 -4.99 6.96 9.04
C VAL A 164 -4.94 6.06 10.27
N VAL A 165 -5.79 5.05 10.31
CA VAL A 165 -5.73 4.01 11.34
C VAL A 165 -4.69 2.98 10.90
N TYR A 166 -3.68 2.75 11.74
CA TYR A 166 -2.64 1.76 11.46
C TYR A 166 -2.46 0.80 12.64
N ARG A 167 -1.95 -0.41 12.33
CA ARG A 167 -1.46 -1.36 13.31
C ARG A 167 0.06 -1.36 13.27
N ALA A 168 0.71 -1.29 14.43
CA ALA A 168 2.16 -1.41 14.49
C ALA A 168 2.66 -2.70 13.81
N ALA A 169 3.81 -2.59 13.12
CA ALA A 169 4.49 -3.70 12.50
C ALA A 169 4.95 -4.73 13.55
N ASN A 170 5.06 -6.00 13.15
CA ASN A 170 5.51 -7.06 14.05
C ASN A 170 6.98 -6.93 14.44
N ASN A 171 7.80 -6.42 13.52
CA ASN A 171 9.20 -6.10 13.73
C ASN A 171 9.28 -4.62 14.15
N PRO A 172 9.90 -4.30 15.30
CA PRO A 172 9.97 -2.92 15.81
C PRO A 172 11.04 -2.04 15.13
N LEU A 173 11.87 -2.61 14.24
CA LEU A 173 12.94 -1.92 13.52
C LEU A 173 12.52 -1.43 12.13
#